data_AF-A0A3S1H256-F1
#
_entry.id   AF-A0A3S1H256-F1
#
_cell.length_a   1.000
_cell.length_b   1.000
_cell.length_c   1.000
_cell.angle_alpha   90.00
_cell.angle_beta   90.00
_cell.angle_gamma   90.00
#
_symmetry.space_group_name_H-M   'P 1'
#
loop_
_entity.id
_entity.type
_entity.pdbx_description
1 polymer ?
#
loop_
_entity_poly.entity_id
_entity_poly.type
_entity_poly.pdbx_seq_one_letter_code
_entity_poly.pdbx_strand_id
1 'polypeptide(L)'
;MPLSSTFSEKSFSNLPGWNEDDHLAAFAAFRRSAFHAPVKPYRTGSLGVDFNAFAEAYAEARAVSAPNRSQARSFFERHFVPMLVRGENGSGLVTGFYEPEVEASPVRTGRFTVPLLSRPADLTDIDDGNRPAGM
;
A
#
# COMPACT_ATOMS: atom_id res chain seq x y z
N MET A 1 7.56 -16.49 -7.81
CA MET A 1 7.71 -16.95 -6.41
C MET A 1 6.40 -17.61 -6.01
N PRO A 2 6.40 -18.79 -5.38
CA PRO A 2 5.17 -19.38 -4.84
C PRO A 2 4.62 -18.49 -3.70
N LEU A 3 3.31 -18.55 -3.46
CA LEU A 3 2.69 -17.90 -2.31
C LEU A 3 3.29 -18.43 -1.01
N SER A 4 3.47 -17.56 -0.02
CA SER A 4 3.98 -17.94 1.29
C SER A 4 3.07 -18.95 1.99
N SER A 5 3.67 -19.96 2.62
CA SER A 5 2.97 -20.96 3.44
C SER A 5 2.38 -20.39 4.74
N THR A 6 2.66 -19.11 5.08
CA THR A 6 2.03 -18.45 6.23
C THR A 6 0.56 -18.11 6.00
N PHE A 7 0.12 -18.08 4.74
CA PHE A 7 -1.28 -17.80 4.41
C PHE A 7 -2.17 -18.97 4.80
N SER A 8 -3.18 -18.67 5.61
CA SER A 8 -4.31 -19.56 5.88
C SER A 8 -5.59 -18.92 5.37
N GLU A 9 -6.19 -19.51 4.35
CA GLU A 9 -7.44 -19.03 3.77
C GLU A 9 -8.58 -18.91 4.80
N LYS A 10 -9.39 -17.87 4.63
CA LYS A 10 -10.58 -17.55 5.44
C LYS A 10 -11.72 -17.08 4.54
N SER A 11 -12.94 -17.18 5.07
CA SER A 11 -14.09 -16.50 4.47
C SER A 11 -14.19 -15.07 4.97
N PHE A 12 -14.92 -14.22 4.24
CA PHE A 12 -15.25 -12.86 4.71
C PHE A 12 -16.04 -12.87 6.02
N SER A 13 -16.85 -13.90 6.26
CA SER A 13 -17.56 -14.08 7.54
C SER A 13 -16.63 -14.38 8.73
N ASN A 14 -15.36 -14.71 8.49
CA ASN A 14 -14.36 -14.84 9.54
C ASN A 14 -13.67 -13.53 9.91
N LEU A 15 -13.88 -12.45 9.14
CA LEU A 15 -13.28 -11.13 9.41
C LEU A 15 -14.16 -10.37 10.42
N PRO A 16 -13.67 -10.10 11.64
CA PRO A 16 -14.42 -9.32 12.62
C PRO A 16 -14.71 -7.91 12.08
N GLY A 17 -15.97 -7.46 12.18
CA GLY A 17 -16.39 -6.13 11.73
C GLY A 17 -16.61 -6.00 10.22
N TRP A 18 -16.48 -7.09 9.44
CA TRP A 18 -16.63 -7.01 7.99
C TRP A 18 -17.98 -6.47 7.54
N ASN A 19 -19.09 -6.82 8.19
CA ASN A 19 -20.39 -6.35 7.73
C ASN A 19 -20.63 -4.86 8.05
N GLU A 20 -19.93 -4.34 9.07
CA GLU A 20 -20.08 -2.99 9.61
C GLU A 20 -19.10 -1.98 8.99
N ASP A 21 -18.04 -2.46 8.33
CA ASP A 21 -16.97 -1.61 7.78
C ASP A 21 -17.45 -0.65 6.69
N ASP A 22 -16.74 0.47 6.54
CA ASP A 22 -16.99 1.43 5.47
C ASP A 22 -16.27 1.04 4.18
N HIS A 23 -16.84 0.06 3.49
CA HIS A 23 -16.29 -0.46 2.23
C HIS A 23 -16.18 0.61 1.14
N LEU A 24 -16.95 1.70 1.20
CA LEU A 24 -16.81 2.83 0.28
C LEU A 24 -15.46 3.52 0.46
N ALA A 25 -15.04 3.76 1.71
CA ALA A 25 -13.75 4.33 2.02
C ALA A 25 -12.61 3.38 1.60
N ALA A 26 -12.74 2.08 1.89
CA ALA A 26 -11.78 1.07 1.47
C ALA A 26 -11.65 0.99 -0.07
N PHE A 27 -12.77 1.00 -0.80
CA PHE A 27 -12.78 1.00 -2.26
C PHE A 27 -12.16 2.29 -2.82
N ALA A 28 -12.46 3.45 -2.25
CA ALA A 28 -11.87 4.71 -2.67
C ALA A 28 -10.33 4.70 -2.51
N ALA A 29 -9.82 4.13 -1.41
CA ALA A 29 -8.39 3.93 -1.21
C ALA A 29 -7.78 2.97 -2.25
N PHE A 30 -8.40 1.81 -2.47
CA PHE A 30 -7.97 0.85 -3.48
C PHE A 30 -7.95 1.46 -4.89
N ARG A 31 -8.99 2.23 -5.26
CA ARG A 31 -9.10 2.91 -6.55
C ARG A 31 -7.96 3.90 -6.78
N ARG A 32 -7.52 4.64 -5.75
CA ARG A 32 -6.33 5.52 -5.87
C ARG A 32 -5.09 4.73 -6.27
N SER A 33 -4.86 3.57 -5.66
CA SER A 33 -3.76 2.67 -6.05
C SER A 33 -3.94 2.14 -7.48
N ALA A 34 -5.17 1.80 -7.89
CA ALA A 34 -5.47 1.34 -9.25
C ALA A 34 -5.14 2.37 -10.33
N PHE A 35 -5.30 3.67 -10.05
CA PHE A 35 -4.89 4.75 -10.95
C PHE A 35 -3.38 5.01 -10.94
N HIS A 36 -2.69 4.75 -9.82
CA HIS A 36 -1.25 4.95 -9.71
C HIS A 36 -0.41 3.78 -10.26
N ALA A 37 -0.94 2.56 -10.18
CA ALA A 37 -0.29 1.31 -10.56
C ALA A 37 0.39 1.32 -11.97
N PRO A 38 -0.17 1.96 -13.02
CA PRO A 38 0.50 2.05 -14.33
C PRO A 38 1.74 2.95 -14.36
N VAL A 39 1.85 3.91 -13.44
CA VAL A 39 2.98 4.87 -13.38
C VAL A 39 4.20 4.24 -12.72
N LYS A 40 3.98 3.47 -11.66
CA LYS A 40 5.03 2.81 -10.89
C LYS A 40 4.54 1.44 -10.43
N PRO A 41 4.96 0.34 -11.07
CA PRO A 41 4.55 -0.99 -10.65
C PRO A 41 5.09 -1.30 -9.26
N TYR A 42 4.31 -2.02 -8.46
CA TYR A 42 4.74 -2.49 -7.16
C TYR A 42 5.62 -3.74 -7.31
N ARG A 43 6.66 -3.85 -6.48
CA ARG A 43 7.51 -5.04 -6.44
C ARG A 43 6.74 -6.18 -5.74
N THR A 44 6.87 -7.40 -6.25
CA THR A 44 6.40 -8.60 -5.56
C THR A 44 7.19 -8.79 -4.28
N GLY A 45 6.49 -8.70 -3.13
CA GLY A 45 7.09 -8.90 -1.81
C GLY A 45 7.42 -10.38 -1.52
N SER A 46 8.08 -10.63 -0.39
CA SER A 46 8.46 -11.98 0.05
C SER A 46 7.28 -12.93 0.28
N LEU A 47 6.07 -12.39 0.47
CA LEU A 47 4.84 -13.18 0.57
C LEU A 47 4.40 -13.81 -0.77
N GLY A 48 4.98 -13.38 -1.89
CA GLY A 48 4.79 -14.00 -3.20
C GLY A 48 3.52 -13.58 -3.95
N VAL A 49 2.74 -12.60 -3.44
CA VAL A 49 1.57 -12.06 -4.16
C VAL A 49 2.06 -11.21 -5.32
N ASP A 50 1.90 -11.73 -6.54
CA ASP A 50 2.34 -11.04 -7.75
C ASP A 50 1.52 -9.76 -7.99
N PHE A 51 2.19 -8.69 -8.41
CA PHE A 51 1.52 -7.42 -8.72
C PHE A 51 0.45 -7.58 -9.82
N ASN A 52 0.66 -8.45 -10.80
CA ASN A 52 -0.31 -8.67 -11.87
C ASN A 52 -1.56 -9.42 -11.40
N ALA A 53 -1.55 -10.05 -10.22
CA ALA A 53 -2.74 -10.68 -9.65
C ALA A 53 -3.87 -9.67 -9.39
N PHE A 54 -3.55 -8.37 -9.28
CA PHE A 54 -4.53 -7.30 -9.08
C PHE A 54 -5.08 -6.70 -10.39
N ALA A 55 -4.65 -7.20 -11.56
CA ALA A 55 -4.93 -6.54 -12.84
C ALA A 55 -6.44 -6.36 -13.13
N GLU A 56 -7.25 -7.41 -12.92
CA GLU A 56 -8.70 -7.38 -13.12
C GLU A 56 -9.40 -6.45 -12.12
N ALA A 57 -9.06 -6.59 -10.83
CA ALA A 57 -9.59 -5.74 -9.77
C ALA A 57 -9.27 -4.25 -10.02
N TYR A 58 -8.05 -3.94 -10.47
CA TYR A 58 -7.66 -2.58 -10.84
C TYR A 58 -8.40 -2.07 -12.08
N ALA A 59 -8.63 -2.91 -13.09
CA ALA A 59 -9.39 -2.53 -14.27
C ALA A 59 -10.84 -2.17 -13.90
N GLU A 60 -11.51 -3.00 -13.11
CA GLU A 60 -12.86 -2.70 -12.64
C GLU A 60 -12.88 -1.44 -11.75
N ALA A 61 -11.95 -1.33 -10.79
CA ALA A 61 -11.90 -0.18 -9.89
C ALA A 61 -11.74 1.15 -10.63
N ARG A 62 -11.00 1.19 -11.75
CA ARG A 62 -10.86 2.39 -12.60
C ARG A 62 -12.13 2.71 -13.39
N ALA A 63 -12.89 1.69 -13.80
CA ALA A 63 -14.09 1.86 -14.61
C ALA A 63 -15.31 2.31 -13.78
N VAL A 64 -15.39 1.92 -12.50
CA VAL A 64 -16.53 2.24 -11.64
C VAL A 64 -16.48 3.70 -11.16
N SER A 65 -17.49 4.48 -11.56
CA SER A 65 -17.54 5.92 -11.32
C SER A 65 -18.02 6.28 -9.91
N ALA A 66 -19.11 5.64 -9.43
CA ALA A 66 -19.76 5.94 -8.16
C ALA A 66 -20.41 4.68 -7.54
N PRO A 67 -19.64 3.81 -6.87
CA PRO A 67 -20.22 2.64 -6.21
C PRO A 67 -21.01 3.07 -4.97
N ASN A 68 -22.04 2.30 -4.62
CA ASN A 68 -22.63 2.33 -3.29
C ASN A 68 -21.93 1.32 -2.35
N ARG A 69 -22.24 1.36 -1.05
CA ARG A 69 -21.58 0.50 -0.04
C ARG A 69 -21.71 -1.00 -0.34
N SER A 70 -22.86 -1.45 -0.82
CA SER A 70 -23.05 -2.86 -1.18
C SER A 70 -22.20 -3.24 -2.39
N GLN A 71 -22.12 -2.39 -3.42
CA GLN A 71 -21.26 -2.63 -4.58
C GLN A 71 -19.77 -2.65 -4.21
N ALA A 72 -19.33 -1.75 -3.33
CA ALA A 72 -17.96 -1.72 -2.84
C ALA A 72 -17.61 -2.96 -2.01
N ARG A 73 -18.52 -3.44 -1.17
CA ARG A 73 -18.36 -4.71 -0.46
C ARG A 73 -18.27 -5.88 -1.44
N SER A 74 -19.23 -5.99 -2.37
CA SER A 74 -19.25 -7.07 -3.37
C SER A 74 -18.07 -7.02 -4.34
N PHE A 75 -17.42 -5.86 -4.53
CA PHE A 75 -16.15 -5.77 -5.23
C PHE A 75 -15.07 -6.58 -4.52
N PHE A 76 -14.88 -6.37 -3.21
CA PHE A 76 -13.89 -7.13 -2.45
C PHE A 76 -14.23 -8.62 -2.40
N GLU A 77 -15.50 -8.96 -2.20
CA GLU A 77 -15.94 -10.37 -2.10
C GLU A 77 -15.78 -11.18 -3.40
N ARG A 78 -15.78 -10.51 -4.56
CA ARG A 78 -15.56 -11.18 -5.86
C ARG A 78 -14.09 -11.26 -6.27
N HIS A 79 -13.31 -10.24 -5.93
CA HIS A 79 -11.93 -10.11 -6.43
C HIS A 79 -10.86 -10.64 -5.46
N PHE A 80 -11.21 -10.85 -4.19
CA PHE A 80 -10.23 -11.20 -3.16
C PHE A 80 -10.69 -12.39 -2.33
N VAL A 81 -9.69 -13.15 -1.89
CA VAL A 81 -9.86 -14.21 -0.91
C VAL A 81 -9.14 -13.77 0.38
N PRO A 82 -9.84 -13.66 1.52
CA PRO A 82 -9.21 -13.32 2.79
C PRO A 82 -8.17 -14.37 3.20
N MET A 83 -6.96 -13.90 3.52
CA MET A 83 -5.88 -14.76 4.00
C MET A 83 -5.45 -14.30 5.40
N LEU A 84 -5.53 -15.19 6.38
CA LEU A 84 -4.94 -14.97 7.69
C LEU A 84 -3.43 -15.15 7.59
N VAL A 85 -2.68 -14.09 7.93
CA VAL A 85 -1.23 -14.13 8.09
C VAL A 85 -0.92 -14.29 9.58
N ARG A 86 -0.20 -15.34 9.95
CA ARG A 86 0.24 -15.54 11.34
C ARG A 86 1.65 -14.97 11.53
N GLY A 87 1.80 -14.11 12.53
CA GLY A 87 3.11 -13.66 12.99
C GLY A 87 3.88 -14.80 13.67
N GLU A 88 5.21 -14.67 13.75
CA GLU A 88 6.09 -15.68 14.35
C GLU A 88 5.70 -16.03 15.79
N ASN A 89 5.18 -15.05 16.55
CA ASN A 89 4.73 -15.21 17.94
C ASN A 89 3.21 -15.36 18.08
N GLY A 90 2.48 -15.60 16.98
CA GLY A 90 1.04 -15.83 16.97
C GLY A 90 0.15 -14.57 17.06
N SER A 91 0.71 -13.39 17.36
CA SER A 91 0.02 -12.10 17.34
C SER A 91 0.70 -11.09 16.40
N GLY A 92 -0.07 -10.13 15.89
CA GLY A 92 0.43 -8.98 15.13
C GLY A 92 0.59 -7.74 16.00
N LEU A 93 1.46 -6.81 15.59
CA LEU A 93 1.62 -5.50 16.21
C LEU A 93 1.16 -4.42 15.23
N VAL A 94 0.28 -3.53 15.69
CA VAL A 94 -0.17 -2.37 14.92
C VAL A 94 0.44 -1.12 15.54
N THR A 95 1.06 -0.29 14.71
CA THR A 95 1.57 1.04 15.07
C THR A 95 0.92 2.10 14.19
N GLY A 96 1.10 3.38 14.52
CA GLY A 96 0.57 4.50 13.76
C GLY A 96 1.66 5.49 13.38
N PHE A 97 1.53 6.08 12.20
CA PHE A 97 2.28 7.24 11.76
C PHE A 97 1.30 8.30 11.26
N TYR A 98 1.74 9.55 11.20
CA TYR A 98 0.93 10.67 10.71
C TYR A 98 1.82 11.63 9.91
N GLU A 99 1.18 12.54 9.18
CA GLU A 99 1.85 13.65 8.50
C GLU A 99 1.90 14.85 9.46
N PRO A 100 3.08 15.26 9.96
CA PRO A 100 3.19 16.40 10.86
C PRO A 100 3.03 17.72 10.12
N GLU A 101 2.37 18.68 10.76
CA GLU A 101 2.27 20.06 10.29
C GLU A 101 3.27 20.95 11.04
N VAL A 102 4.05 21.73 10.29
CA VAL A 102 5.10 22.59 10.85
C VAL A 102 5.09 23.95 10.15
N GLU A 103 5.17 25.04 10.92
CA GLU A 103 5.36 26.38 10.37
C GLU A 103 6.73 26.50 9.69
N ALA A 104 6.76 27.03 8.46
CA ALA A 104 7.98 27.22 7.69
C ALA A 104 8.02 28.60 7.03
N SER A 105 9.20 29.01 6.60
CA SER A 105 9.41 30.23 5.80
C SER A 105 10.16 29.90 4.51
N PRO A 106 9.78 30.50 3.36
CA PRO A 106 10.49 30.30 2.10
C PRO A 106 11.87 30.96 2.08
N VAL A 107 12.18 31.82 3.05
CA VAL A 107 13.48 32.49 3.20
C VAL A 107 14.00 32.30 4.62
N ARG A 108 15.33 32.24 4.76
CA ARG A 108 15.97 32.16 6.09
C ARG A 108 15.71 33.45 6.87
N THR A 109 15.30 33.32 8.13
CA THR A 109 15.15 34.45 9.06
C THR A 109 15.88 34.16 10.38
N GLY A 110 15.83 35.11 11.33
CA GLY A 110 16.31 34.85 12.70
C GLY A 110 15.54 33.74 13.42
N ARG A 111 14.26 33.50 13.06
CA ARG A 111 13.42 32.43 13.61
C ARG A 111 13.53 31.12 12.82
N PHE A 112 13.62 31.19 11.49
CA PHE A 112 13.68 30.03 10.60
C PHE A 112 15.11 29.80 10.10
N THR A 113 15.90 29.06 10.86
CA THR A 113 17.35 28.91 10.66
C THR A 113 17.79 27.56 10.10
N VAL A 114 16.93 26.53 10.14
CA VAL A 114 17.21 25.17 9.65
C VAL A 114 16.48 24.93 8.32
N PRO A 115 17.18 24.56 7.24
CA PRO A 115 16.55 24.31 5.95
C PRO A 115 15.91 22.92 5.86
N LEU A 116 14.84 22.81 5.09
CA LEU A 116 14.37 21.52 4.56
C LEU A 116 15.18 21.21 3.29
N LEU A 117 16.08 20.23 3.38
CA LEU A 117 16.99 19.89 2.28
C LEU A 117 16.29 19.01 1.23
N SER A 118 16.50 19.32 -0.05
CA SER A 118 16.16 18.41 -1.15
C SER A 118 17.20 17.30 -1.28
N ARG A 119 16.87 16.23 -2.02
CA ARG A 119 17.86 15.21 -2.43
C ARG A 119 19.04 15.89 -3.15
N PRO A 120 20.30 15.73 -2.69
CA PRO A 120 21.47 16.25 -3.39
C PRO A 120 21.63 15.63 -4.79
N ALA A 121 22.19 16.39 -5.74
CA ALA A 121 22.36 15.94 -7.13
C ALA A 121 23.38 14.80 -7.28
N ASP A 122 24.31 14.68 -6.33
CA ASP A 122 25.33 13.63 -6.26
C ASP A 122 24.88 12.41 -5.43
N LEU A 123 23.70 12.44 -4.79
CA LEU A 123 23.15 11.29 -4.06
C LEU A 123 22.61 10.25 -5.04
N THR A 124 23.47 9.30 -5.41
CA THR A 124 23.19 8.26 -6.41
C THR A 124 22.63 6.99 -5.76
N ASP A 125 21.61 6.38 -6.37
CA ASP A 125 21.10 5.07 -5.95
C ASP A 125 22.09 3.98 -6.37
N ILE A 126 22.41 3.05 -5.46
CA ILE A 126 23.36 1.96 -5.73
C ILE A 126 22.63 0.70 -6.21
N ASP A 127 23.10 0.13 -7.32
CA ASP A 127 22.66 -1.14 -7.89
C ASP A 127 23.88 -1.99 -8.30
N ASP A 128 23.64 -3.14 -8.94
CA ASP A 128 24.73 -4.05 -9.35
C ASP A 128 25.61 -3.46 -10.48
N GLY A 129 25.17 -2.41 -11.17
CA GLY A 129 25.90 -1.76 -12.25
C GLY A 129 26.87 -0.67 -11.79
N ASN A 130 26.64 -0.08 -10.62
CA ASN A 130 27.48 1.01 -10.08
C ASN A 130 28.09 0.71 -8.69
N ARG A 131 27.85 -0.47 -8.11
CA ARG A 131 28.44 -0.86 -6.81
C ARG A 131 29.97 -0.93 -6.90
N PRO A 132 30.71 -0.26 -6.00
CA PRO A 132 32.17 -0.37 -5.95
C PRO A 132 32.64 -1.80 -5.71
N ALA A 133 33.74 -2.20 -6.36
CA ALA A 133 34.32 -3.52 -6.16
C ALA A 133 34.75 -3.73 -4.70
N GLY A 134 34.38 -4.86 -4.11
CA GLY A 134 34.73 -5.21 -2.74
C GLY A 134 33.73 -4.75 -1.66
N MET A 135 32.57 -4.21 -2.06
CA MET A 135 31.39 -4.00 -1.22
C MET A 135 30.25 -4.94 -1.66
#